data_AF-A0A8X7WNT1-F1
#
_entry.id   AF-A0A8X7WNT1-F1
#
_cell.length_a   1.000
_cell.length_b   1.000
_cell.length_c   1.000
_cell.angle_alpha   90.00
_cell.angle_beta   90.00
_cell.angle_gamma   90.00
#
_symmetry.space_group_name_H-M   'P 1'
#
loop_
_entity.id
_entity.type
_entity.pdbx_description
1 polymer ?
#
loop_
_entity_poly.entity_id
_entity_poly.type
_entity_poly.pdbx_seq_one_letter_code
_entity_poly.pdbx_strand_id
1 'polypeptide(L)' 'MFNCNVVVASVPPNCHAQCVPGRYELRECVHDCIVEYGYSYGRCVPNPNGRCCCNHE' A
#
# COMPACT_ATOMS: atom_id res chain seq x y z
N MET A 1 20.42 13.01 2.80
CA MET A 1 20.25 11.56 3.03
C MET A 1 19.02 11.39 3.92
N PHE A 2 17.88 10.96 3.37
CA PHE A 2 16.65 10.78 4.16
C PHE A 2 16.77 9.50 4.98
N ASN A 3 16.78 9.68 6.31
CA ASN A 3 17.06 8.64 7.30
C ASN A 3 15.73 8.04 7.76
N CYS A 4 15.47 6.77 7.44
CA CYS A 4 14.28 6.04 7.90
C CYS A 4 14.50 5.49 9.31
N ASN A 5 14.63 6.38 10.30
CA ASN A 5 14.67 6.02 11.72
C ASN A 5 13.89 7.07 12.52
N VAL A 6 12.55 6.92 12.63
CA VAL A 6 11.75 7.25 13.83
C VAL A 6 10.27 6.89 13.61
N VAL A 7 9.79 5.95 14.42
CA VAL A 7 8.58 5.95 15.26
C VAL A 7 7.40 6.87 14.88
N VAL A 8 6.19 6.28 14.97
CA VAL A 8 4.83 6.86 15.23
C VAL A 8 3.82 6.73 14.08
N ALA A 9 2.79 5.93 14.35
CA ALA A 9 1.35 6.06 14.03
C ALA A 9 0.91 6.57 12.64
N SER A 10 -0.17 5.98 12.12
CA SER A 10 -1.02 6.47 11.00
C SER A 10 -0.75 5.90 9.59
N VAL A 11 -0.14 4.72 9.47
CA VAL A 11 -0.32 3.91 8.26
C VAL A 11 -1.51 2.99 8.55
N PRO A 12 -2.64 3.05 7.81
CA PRO A 12 -3.67 2.02 7.96
C PRO A 12 -2.96 0.66 7.81
N PRO A 13 -3.22 -0.32 8.68
CA PRO A 13 -2.27 -1.37 9.07
C PRO A 13 -1.70 -2.24 7.93
N ASN A 14 -2.14 -2.08 6.68
CA ASN A 14 -1.88 -2.99 5.58
C ASN A 14 -1.29 -2.30 4.34
N CYS A 15 -0.58 -1.17 4.52
CA CYS A 15 0.13 -0.53 3.41
C CYS A 15 1.55 -1.08 3.25
N HIS A 16 1.81 -1.81 2.15
CA HIS A 16 3.06 -2.54 1.97
C HIS A 16 3.87 -2.08 0.73
N ALA A 17 3.23 -1.86 -0.42
CA ALA A 17 3.93 -1.50 -1.66
C ALA A 17 3.79 -0.01 -2.03
N GLN A 18 4.71 0.50 -2.84
CA GLN A 18 4.57 1.80 -3.50
C GLN A 18 3.88 1.58 -4.85
N CYS A 19 2.75 2.25 -5.06
CA CYS A 19 2.12 2.37 -6.35
C CYS A 19 2.97 3.25 -7.28
N VAL A 20 3.55 2.63 -8.29
CA VAL A 20 4.38 3.26 -9.32
C VAL A 20 3.66 3.10 -10.66
N PRO A 21 3.26 4.20 -11.32
CA PRO A 21 2.61 4.12 -12.63
C PRO A 21 3.47 3.34 -13.62
N GLY A 22 2.85 2.38 -14.32
CA GLY A 22 3.53 1.48 -15.25
C GLY A 22 4.38 0.37 -14.62
N ARG A 23 4.42 0.22 -13.28
CA ARG A 23 5.16 -0.88 -12.61
C ARG A 23 4.34 -1.60 -11.56
N TYR A 24 3.70 -0.88 -10.65
CA TYR A 24 2.87 -1.45 -9.59
C TYR A 24 1.67 -0.53 -9.41
N GLU A 25 0.56 -0.87 -10.03
CA GLU A 25 -0.62 -0.01 -10.09
C GLU A 25 -1.75 -0.55 -9.21
N LEU A 26 -2.92 0.07 -9.27
CA LEU A 26 -4.09 -0.36 -8.49
C LEU A 26 -4.40 -1.85 -8.68
N ARG A 27 -4.25 -2.37 -9.90
CA ARG A 27 -4.54 -3.78 -10.22
C ARG A 27 -3.63 -4.73 -9.45
N GLU A 28 -2.32 -4.48 -9.47
CA GLU A 28 -1.34 -5.28 -8.74
C GLU A 28 -1.58 -5.17 -7.23
N CYS A 29 -1.84 -3.95 -6.74
CA CYS A 29 -2.19 -3.71 -5.35
C CYS A 29 -3.42 -4.52 -4.90
N VAL A 30 -4.50 -4.52 -5.68
CA VAL A 30 -5.71 -5.29 -5.38
C VAL A 30 -5.43 -6.79 -5.43
N HIS A 31 -4.65 -7.25 -6.42
CA HIS A 31 -4.29 -8.65 -6.56
C HIS A 31 -3.50 -9.16 -5.37
N ASP A 32 -2.41 -8.49 -4.98
CA ASP A 32 -1.63 -8.80 -3.77
C ASP A 32 -2.53 -8.83 -2.55
N CYS A 33 -3.32 -7.77 -2.34
CA CYS A 33 -4.18 -7.67 -1.16
C CYS A 33 -5.14 -8.86 -1.04
N ILE A 34 -5.76 -9.30 -2.14
CA ILE A 34 -6.73 -10.40 -2.13
C ILE A 34 -6.03 -11.77 -2.08
N VAL A 35 -5.02 -11.98 -2.93
CA VAL A 35 -4.41 -13.30 -3.17
C VAL A 35 -3.33 -13.62 -2.14
N GLU A 36 -2.41 -12.68 -1.89
CA GLU A 36 -1.25 -12.90 -1.01
C GLU A 36 -1.61 -12.65 0.45
N TYR A 37 -2.42 -11.64 0.71
CA TYR A 37 -2.69 -11.16 2.07
C TYR A 37 -4.10 -11.47 2.59
N GLY A 38 -5.02 -11.93 1.74
CA GLY A 38 -6.38 -12.33 2.14
C GLY A 38 -7.34 -11.20 2.50
N TYR A 39 -7.07 -9.96 2.08
CA TYR A 39 -7.94 -8.80 2.24
C TYR A 39 -9.07 -8.74 1.20
N SER A 40 -10.11 -7.95 1.47
CA SER A 40 -11.25 -7.81 0.56
C SER A 40 -10.94 -6.91 -0.63
N TYR A 41 -10.13 -5.86 -0.43
CA TYR A 41 -9.69 -4.97 -1.50
C TYR A 41 -8.38 -4.23 -1.17
N GLY A 42 -7.74 -3.69 -2.21
CA GLY A 42 -6.58 -2.81 -2.12
C GLY A 42 -6.84 -1.44 -2.74
N ARG A 43 -6.20 -0.39 -2.22
CA ARG A 43 -6.24 0.96 -2.80
C ARG A 43 -4.86 1.60 -2.84
N CYS A 44 -4.56 2.28 -3.94
CA CYS A 44 -3.42 3.20 -4.02
C CYS A 44 -3.81 4.54 -3.40
N VAL A 45 -3.24 4.87 -2.23
CA VAL A 45 -3.49 6.15 -1.56
C VAL A 45 -2.59 7.22 -2.14
N PRO A 46 -3.13 8.34 -2.67
CA PRO A 46 -2.34 9.47 -3.15
C PRO A 46 -1.81 10.28 -1.97
N ASN A 47 -0.80 9.75 -1.29
CA ASN A 47 0.10 10.50 -0.40
C ASN A 47 1.46 10.67 -1.14
N PRO A 48 2.43 11.49 -0.70
CA PRO A 48 3.57 11.90 -1.52
C PRO A 48 4.39 10.75 -2.16
N ASN A 49 4.25 9.53 -1.65
CA ASN A 49 4.87 8.32 -2.17
C ASN A 49 3.87 7.25 -2.65
N GLY A 50 2.61 7.61 -2.98
CA GLY A 50 1.58 6.75 -3.56
C GLY A 50 1.64 5.29 -3.09
N ARG A 51 1.06 4.90 -1.95
CA ARG A 51 1.23 3.52 -1.43
C ARG A 51 0.00 2.65 -1.65
N CYS A 52 0.21 1.37 -1.91
CA CYS A 52 -0.82 0.35 -1.87
C CYS A 52 -1.17 0.03 -0.43
N CYS A 53 -2.46 0.08 -0.10
CA CYS A 53 -3.01 -0.25 1.21
C CYS A 53 -4.18 -1.22 1.09
N CYS A 54 -4.11 -2.34 1.79
CA CYS A 54 -5.18 -3.32 1.85
C CYS A 54 -6.20 -2.97 2.93
N ASN A 55 -7.46 -3.31 2.73
CA ASN A 55 -8.50 -3.20 3.74
C ASN A 55 -9.42 -4.42 3.70
N HIS A 56 -9.85 -4.83 4.89
CA HIS A 56 -11.04 -5.66 5.06
C HIS A 56 -12.18 -4.64 5.22
N GLU A 57 -13.14 -4.66 4.31
CA GLU A 57 -14.43 -3.99 4.55
C GLU A 57 -15.16 -4.62 5.73
#